data_AF-A0A9P5CKT5-F1
#
_entry.id   AF-A0A9P5CKT5-F1
#
_cell.length_a   1.000
_cell.length_b   1.000
_cell.length_c   1.000
_cell.angle_alpha   90.00
_cell.angle_beta   90.00
_cell.angle_gamma   90.00
#
_symmetry.space_group_name_H-M   'P 1'
#
loop_
_entity.id
_entity.type
_entity.pdbx_description
1 polymer ?
#
loop_
_entity_poly.entity_id
_entity_poly.type
_entity_poly.pdbx_seq_one_letter_code
_entity_poly.pdbx_strand_id
1 'polypeptide(L)'
;MRLIIRDDSDQASAYVANYVVERIKHFAPTPSHPFVLGLPTGSSPLGVYKILVEKYKAGEISFENVVTFNMDEYIGIPRDHPESYHSFMWKNFFQHINIHPSNVNILNGNAPNLEAECVEYEAKIKRAGGIDLFLAGIGEDGHIAFNEPGSSLASRTRVKTLAYDTILANSRFFGNDLDKVPKMALTVGVQTVLEAREVIAIILGARKALALQKCIEQGVNHMWTLSSLQLHPHPMIVCDEDATLELQVKTVKYFKSIETVALSQGFEQILPSSIRTGPEAKAVKPTVARPVPTTVVIDEGSPTSPQSPTILSPQPTTSRLLRASSPANEYPVRSVSPDMELINDRMADRMPEPGLAAMRLTPNPETQMARQVGVH
;
A
#
# COMPACT_ATOMS: atom_id res chain seq x y z
N MET A 1 4.72 -12.09 -4.15
CA MET A 1 3.34 -11.57 -4.08
C MET A 1 2.37 -12.73 -4.13
N ARG A 2 1.27 -12.66 -3.39
CA ARG A 2 0.11 -13.55 -3.53
C ARG A 2 -1.06 -12.79 -4.14
N LEU A 3 -1.81 -13.45 -5.02
CA LEU A 3 -3.09 -12.97 -5.54
C LEU A 3 -4.16 -14.01 -5.24
N ILE A 4 -5.08 -13.64 -4.35
CA ILE A 4 -6.16 -14.49 -3.87
C ILE A 4 -7.43 -14.09 -4.59
N ILE A 5 -7.94 -14.97 -5.44
CA ILE A 5 -9.16 -14.73 -6.22
C ILE A 5 -10.30 -15.50 -5.55
N ARG A 6 -11.41 -14.81 -5.29
CA ARG A 6 -12.65 -15.37 -4.74
C ARG A 6 -13.80 -15.07 -5.69
N ASP A 7 -14.86 -15.87 -5.61
CA ASP A 7 -15.96 -15.77 -6.58
C ASP A 7 -16.69 -14.43 -6.48
N ASP A 8 -16.79 -13.87 -5.27
CA ASP A 8 -17.55 -12.66 -4.98
C ASP A 8 -16.89 -11.80 -3.88
N SER A 9 -17.45 -10.60 -3.69
CA SER A 9 -16.99 -9.62 -2.72
C SER A 9 -17.11 -10.09 -1.26
N ASP A 10 -18.09 -10.92 -0.95
CA ASP A 10 -18.35 -11.39 0.41
C ASP A 10 -17.30 -12.42 0.80
N GLN A 11 -16.99 -13.35 -0.10
CA GLN A 11 -15.92 -14.34 0.07
C GLN A 11 -14.54 -13.68 0.12
N ALA A 12 -14.28 -12.66 -0.71
CA ALA A 12 -13.05 -11.88 -0.64
C ALA A 12 -12.92 -11.15 0.71
N SER A 13 -14.00 -10.53 1.18
CA SER A 13 -14.05 -9.85 2.48
C SER A 13 -13.85 -10.81 3.64
N ALA A 14 -14.49 -11.99 3.60
CA ALA A 14 -14.36 -13.03 4.61
C ALA A 14 -12.93 -13.57 4.68
N TYR A 15 -12.27 -13.76 3.53
CA TYR A 15 -10.88 -14.19 3.49
C TYR A 15 -9.96 -13.18 4.19
N VAL A 16 -10.09 -11.89 3.86
CA VAL A 16 -9.29 -10.82 4.50
C VAL A 16 -9.56 -10.74 6.01
N ALA A 17 -10.83 -10.80 6.42
CA ALA A 17 -11.19 -10.73 7.84
C ALA A 17 -10.62 -11.92 8.64
N ASN A 18 -10.73 -13.14 8.11
CA ASN A 18 -10.16 -14.33 8.72
C ASN A 18 -8.64 -14.21 8.84
N TYR A 19 -7.99 -13.74 7.77
CA TYR A 19 -6.54 -13.53 7.78
C TYR A 19 -6.12 -12.52 8.85
N VAL A 20 -6.79 -11.37 8.96
CA VAL A 20 -6.51 -10.37 10.02
C VAL A 20 -6.66 -10.99 11.41
N VAL A 21 -7.72 -11.78 11.64
CA VAL A 21 -7.93 -12.47 12.93
C VAL A 21 -6.81 -13.46 13.23
N GLU A 22 -6.40 -14.27 12.25
CA GLU A 22 -5.29 -15.21 12.39
C GLU A 22 -3.98 -14.49 12.70
N ARG A 23 -3.69 -13.39 12.02
CA ARG A 23 -2.48 -12.60 12.26
C ARG A 23 -2.44 -12.02 13.67
N ILE A 24 -3.55 -11.45 14.16
CA ILE A 24 -3.64 -10.93 15.52
C ILE A 24 -3.52 -12.08 16.55
N LYS A 25 -4.23 -13.20 16.36
CA LYS A 25 -4.14 -14.37 17.25
C LYS A 25 -2.74 -14.94 17.34
N HIS A 26 -2.08 -15.06 16.19
CA HIS A 26 -0.73 -15.61 16.13
C HIS A 26 0.30 -14.66 16.75
N PHE A 27 0.11 -13.34 16.61
CA PHE A 27 0.95 -12.34 17.27
C PHE A 27 0.77 -12.38 18.80
N ALA A 28 -0.44 -12.70 19.28
CA ALA A 28 -0.81 -12.75 20.70
C ALA A 28 -0.49 -11.43 21.44
N PRO A 29 -1.13 -10.31 21.06
CA PRO A 29 -0.76 -8.98 21.55
C PRO A 29 -1.02 -8.79 23.05
N THR A 30 -0.13 -8.04 23.69
CA THR A 30 -0.17 -7.69 25.11
C THR A 30 -0.11 -6.16 25.27
N PRO A 31 -0.41 -5.60 26.46
CA PRO A 31 -0.32 -4.14 26.65
C PRO A 31 1.08 -3.56 26.37
N SER A 32 2.15 -4.31 26.65
CA SER A 32 3.53 -3.91 26.38
C SER A 32 4.00 -4.22 24.95
N HIS A 33 3.23 -5.01 24.22
CA HIS A 33 3.56 -5.45 22.87
C HIS A 33 2.27 -5.58 22.05
N PRO A 34 1.70 -4.44 21.62
CA PRO A 34 0.45 -4.43 20.87
C PRO A 34 0.67 -4.86 19.41
N PHE A 35 -0.41 -5.32 18.76
CA PHE A 35 -0.42 -5.53 17.32
C PHE A 35 -0.77 -4.23 16.61
N VAL A 36 0.06 -3.79 15.66
CA VAL A 36 -0.11 -2.51 14.97
C VAL A 36 -0.75 -2.73 13.59
N LEU A 37 -1.96 -2.22 13.41
CA LEU A 37 -2.81 -2.44 12.24
C LEU A 37 -3.04 -1.14 11.44
N GLY A 38 -2.60 -1.10 10.19
CA GLY A 38 -2.94 -0.05 9.23
C GLY A 38 -4.32 -0.29 8.60
N LEU A 39 -5.17 0.74 8.54
CA LEU A 39 -6.57 0.61 8.11
C LEU A 39 -6.97 1.62 7.01
N PRO A 40 -7.72 1.18 5.98
CA PRO A 40 -8.27 2.06 4.96
C PRO A 40 -9.72 2.47 5.26
N THR A 41 -10.23 3.46 4.54
CA THR A 41 -11.67 3.77 4.49
C THR A 41 -12.27 3.36 3.14
N GLY A 42 -13.44 3.89 2.79
CA GLY A 42 -14.11 3.62 1.53
C GLY A 42 -14.96 2.35 1.54
N SER A 43 -15.52 2.00 0.38
CA SER A 43 -16.51 0.91 0.29
C SER A 43 -15.89 -0.49 0.38
N SER A 44 -14.69 -0.68 -0.15
CA SER A 44 -14.02 -1.99 -0.22
C SER A 44 -13.81 -2.67 1.15
N PRO A 45 -13.35 -1.98 2.22
CA PRO A 45 -13.16 -2.63 3.52
C PRO A 45 -14.44 -2.82 4.35
N LEU A 46 -15.61 -2.33 3.93
CA LEU A 46 -16.84 -2.42 4.76
C LEU A 46 -17.23 -3.86 5.08
N GLY A 47 -17.14 -4.77 4.10
CA GLY A 47 -17.39 -6.19 4.31
C GLY A 47 -16.43 -6.80 5.34
N VAL A 48 -15.16 -6.43 5.26
CA VAL A 48 -14.12 -6.87 6.21
C VAL A 48 -14.47 -6.39 7.64
N TYR A 49 -14.79 -5.11 7.81
CA TYR A 49 -15.13 -4.55 9.12
C TYR A 49 -16.37 -5.22 9.73
N LYS A 50 -17.40 -5.47 8.94
CA LYS A 50 -18.61 -6.17 9.40
C LYS A 50 -18.26 -7.55 9.98
N ILE A 51 -17.45 -8.33 9.27
CA ILE A 51 -17.06 -9.68 9.69
C ILE A 51 -16.14 -9.63 10.91
N LEU A 52 -15.21 -8.67 11.00
CA LEU A 52 -14.37 -8.48 12.19
C LEU A 52 -15.21 -8.15 13.43
N VAL A 53 -16.24 -7.32 13.29
CA VAL A 53 -17.20 -7.01 14.36
C VAL A 53 -17.99 -8.25 14.78
N GLU A 54 -18.47 -9.03 13.83
CA GLU A 54 -19.19 -10.29 14.10
C GLU A 54 -18.31 -11.27 14.88
N LYS A 55 -17.04 -11.44 14.47
CA LYS A 55 -16.07 -12.30 15.15
C LYS A 55 -15.71 -11.81 16.55
N TYR A 56 -15.58 -10.50 16.75
CA TYR A 56 -15.40 -9.94 18.09
C TYR A 56 -16.61 -10.25 18.98
N LYS A 57 -17.84 -10.03 18.48
CA LYS A 57 -19.07 -10.32 19.23
C LYS A 57 -19.26 -11.81 19.53
N ALA A 58 -18.73 -12.68 18.68
CA ALA A 58 -18.69 -14.13 18.90
C ALA A 58 -17.59 -14.58 19.89
N GLY A 59 -16.77 -13.65 20.41
CA GLY A 59 -15.66 -13.97 21.33
C GLY A 59 -14.45 -14.60 20.64
N GLU A 60 -14.37 -14.55 19.31
CA GLU A 60 -13.28 -15.16 18.56
C GLU A 60 -12.01 -14.30 18.56
N ILE A 61 -12.10 -12.99 18.76
CA ILE A 61 -10.96 -12.06 18.68
C ILE A 61 -11.15 -10.89 19.66
N SER A 62 -10.04 -10.30 20.14
CA SER A 62 -10.03 -9.09 20.96
C SER A 62 -9.16 -8.02 20.30
N PHE A 63 -9.60 -6.76 20.38
CA PHE A 63 -8.90 -5.58 19.89
C PHE A 63 -8.32 -4.70 21.02
N GLU A 64 -8.36 -5.18 22.27
CA GLU A 64 -7.88 -4.44 23.44
C GLU A 64 -6.41 -4.02 23.31
N ASN A 65 -5.56 -4.94 22.83
CA ASN A 65 -4.12 -4.71 22.61
C ASN A 65 -3.79 -4.47 21.14
N VAL A 66 -4.72 -3.92 20.36
CA VAL A 66 -4.49 -3.53 18.96
C VAL A 66 -4.36 -2.01 18.90
N VAL A 67 -3.32 -1.54 18.20
CA VAL A 67 -3.10 -0.12 17.88
C VAL A 67 -3.37 0.08 16.40
N THR A 68 -4.18 1.06 16.04
CA THR A 68 -4.56 1.32 14.64
C THR A 68 -3.99 2.63 14.13
N PHE A 69 -3.67 2.64 12.84
CA PHE A 69 -3.29 3.83 12.08
C PHE A 69 -4.10 3.87 10.78
N ASN A 70 -4.92 4.91 10.61
CA ASN A 70 -5.63 5.14 9.35
C ASN A 70 -4.74 5.77 8.28
N MET A 71 -5.08 5.54 7.01
CA MET A 71 -4.34 6.04 5.86
C MET A 71 -4.40 7.55 5.69
N ASP A 72 -5.53 8.18 5.96
CA ASP A 72 -5.81 9.55 5.54
C ASP A 72 -6.95 10.19 6.33
N GLU A 73 -7.07 11.52 6.20
CA GLU A 73 -8.20 12.33 6.61
C GLU A 73 -8.29 13.60 5.76
N TYR A 74 -9.50 14.08 5.47
CA TYR A 74 -9.69 15.32 4.74
C TYR A 74 -9.24 16.55 5.53
N ILE A 75 -8.67 17.55 4.85
CA ILE A 75 -8.31 18.82 5.47
C ILE A 75 -9.53 19.74 5.53
N GLY A 76 -9.76 20.35 6.69
CA GLY A 76 -10.80 21.36 6.89
C GLY A 76 -12.22 20.81 7.08
N ILE A 77 -12.41 19.49 7.11
CA ILE A 77 -13.71 18.88 7.42
C ILE A 77 -13.89 18.77 8.94
N PRO A 78 -15.05 19.12 9.52
CA PRO A 78 -15.29 18.88 10.94
C PRO A 78 -15.13 17.40 11.30
N ARG A 79 -14.49 17.11 12.44
CA ARG A 79 -14.20 15.73 12.88
C ARG A 79 -15.46 14.88 13.11
N ASP A 80 -16.57 15.53 13.44
CA ASP A 80 -17.89 14.93 13.65
C ASP A 80 -18.75 14.95 12.38
N HIS A 81 -18.26 15.51 11.28
CA HIS A 81 -18.96 15.47 10.00
C HIS A 81 -19.20 14.01 9.59
N PRO A 82 -20.40 13.63 9.10
CA PRO A 82 -20.73 12.24 8.76
C PRO A 82 -19.76 11.58 7.77
N GLU A 83 -19.25 12.38 6.83
CA GLU A 83 -18.32 11.94 5.79
C GLU A 83 -16.83 12.15 6.12
N SER A 84 -16.49 12.59 7.35
CA SER A 84 -15.09 12.55 7.80
C SER A 84 -14.64 11.10 7.96
N TYR A 85 -13.35 10.84 7.74
CA TYR A 85 -12.82 9.48 7.91
C TYR A 85 -12.78 9.07 9.37
N HIS A 86 -12.67 10.04 10.28
CA HIS A 86 -12.94 9.84 11.69
C HIS A 86 -14.35 9.26 11.93
N SER A 87 -15.42 9.95 11.48
CA SER A 87 -16.80 9.46 11.63
C SER A 87 -17.02 8.11 10.93
N PHE A 88 -16.46 7.92 9.74
CA PHE A 88 -16.53 6.65 9.01
C PHE A 88 -16.01 5.49 9.86
N MET A 89 -14.81 5.63 10.45
CA MET A 89 -14.18 4.55 11.21
C MET A 89 -14.92 4.24 12.50
N TRP A 90 -15.38 5.28 13.22
CA TRP A 90 -16.18 5.08 14.43
C TRP A 90 -17.53 4.44 14.12
N LYS A 91 -18.21 4.90 13.06
CA LYS A 91 -19.51 4.37 12.65
C LYS A 91 -19.44 2.90 12.25
N ASN A 92 -18.46 2.54 11.43
CA ASN A 92 -18.40 1.23 10.79
C ASN A 92 -17.56 0.19 11.54
N PHE A 93 -16.67 0.60 12.45
CA PHE A 93 -15.76 -0.33 13.11
C PHE A 93 -15.55 -0.06 14.60
N PHE A 94 -14.92 1.07 14.97
CA PHE A 94 -14.37 1.23 16.32
C PHE A 94 -15.39 1.22 17.46
N GLN A 95 -16.61 1.73 17.26
CA GLN A 95 -17.63 1.70 18.33
C GLN A 95 -18.22 0.29 18.59
N HIS A 96 -17.92 -0.68 17.73
CA HIS A 96 -18.51 -2.02 17.79
C HIS A 96 -17.55 -3.09 18.35
N ILE A 97 -16.32 -2.70 18.71
CA ILE A 97 -15.25 -3.56 19.22
C ILE A 97 -14.66 -2.99 20.53
N ASN A 98 -13.88 -3.78 21.26
CA ASN A 98 -13.21 -3.34 22.51
C ASN A 98 -11.87 -2.61 22.29
N ILE A 99 -11.68 -1.90 21.18
CA ILE A 99 -10.46 -1.12 20.98
C ILE A 99 -10.42 0.06 21.94
N HIS A 100 -9.27 0.28 22.60
CA HIS A 100 -9.12 1.44 23.46
C HIS A 100 -8.99 2.73 22.62
N PRO A 101 -9.73 3.81 22.90
CA PRO A 101 -9.67 5.03 22.09
C PRO A 101 -8.28 5.65 21.95
N SER A 102 -7.39 5.50 22.95
CA SER A 102 -6.00 5.98 22.86
C SER A 102 -5.13 5.17 21.88
N ASN A 103 -5.58 3.98 21.48
CA ASN A 103 -4.90 3.13 20.51
C ASN A 103 -5.35 3.43 19.07
N VAL A 104 -6.33 4.32 18.88
CA VAL A 104 -6.82 4.75 17.58
C VAL A 104 -6.05 5.99 17.12
N ASN A 105 -5.35 5.88 16.00
CA ASN A 105 -4.63 6.99 15.38
C ASN A 105 -5.22 7.29 14.00
N ILE A 106 -5.73 8.51 13.84
CA ILE A 106 -6.23 9.06 12.57
C ILE A 106 -5.59 10.45 12.43
N LEU A 107 -5.14 10.80 11.23
CA LEU A 107 -4.55 12.10 10.92
C LEU A 107 -5.50 13.24 11.28
N ASN A 108 -5.01 14.29 11.92
CA ASN A 108 -5.81 15.47 12.22
C ASN A 108 -5.80 16.48 11.06
N GLY A 109 -6.76 16.36 10.14
CA GLY A 109 -6.93 17.29 9.01
C GLY A 109 -7.27 18.74 9.39
N ASN A 110 -7.52 19.03 10.67
CA ASN A 110 -7.75 20.39 11.19
C ASN A 110 -6.62 20.87 12.11
N ALA A 111 -5.45 20.21 12.10
CA ALA A 111 -4.31 20.65 12.88
C ALA A 111 -3.86 22.06 12.45
N PRO A 112 -3.44 22.93 13.40
CA PRO A 112 -2.96 24.27 13.06
C PRO A 112 -1.69 24.26 12.21
N ASN A 113 -0.87 23.21 12.35
CA ASN A 113 0.28 22.95 11.49
C ASN A 113 0.18 21.52 10.93
N LEU A 114 -0.23 21.43 9.67
CA LEU A 114 -0.45 20.17 8.96
C LEU A 114 0.85 19.38 8.71
N GLU A 115 1.97 20.07 8.47
CA GLU A 115 3.27 19.41 8.27
C GLU A 115 3.77 18.77 9.58
N ALA A 116 3.64 19.50 10.70
CA ALA A 116 3.96 18.97 12.02
C ALA A 116 3.09 17.75 12.38
N GLU A 117 1.80 17.77 12.03
CA GLU A 117 0.91 16.61 12.19
C GLU A 117 1.42 15.40 11.39
N CYS A 118 1.82 15.58 10.13
CA CYS A 118 2.39 14.49 9.32
C CYS A 118 3.66 13.90 9.93
N VAL A 119 4.59 14.76 10.36
CA VAL A 119 5.86 14.32 10.98
C VAL A 119 5.60 13.57 12.29
N GLU A 120 4.69 14.06 13.11
CA GLU A 120 4.33 13.41 14.37
C GLU A 120 3.59 12.08 14.13
N TYR A 121 2.78 11.97 13.09
CA TYR A 121 2.11 10.72 12.71
C TYR A 121 3.13 9.62 12.35
N GLU A 122 4.14 9.97 11.55
CA GLU A 122 5.27 9.08 11.22
C GLU A 122 6.07 8.68 12.48
N ALA A 123 6.29 9.64 13.38
CA ALA A 123 6.95 9.37 14.65
C ALA A 123 6.13 8.43 15.56
N LYS A 124 4.79 8.57 15.60
CA LYS A 124 3.89 7.66 16.32
C LYS A 124 3.97 6.24 15.77
N ILE A 125 3.96 6.06 14.44
CA ILE A 125 4.13 4.74 13.81
C ILE A 125 5.45 4.11 14.25
N LYS A 126 6.56 4.86 14.21
CA LYS A 126 7.87 4.37 14.65
C LYS A 126 7.91 4.03 16.13
N ARG A 127 7.28 4.83 17.00
CA ARG A 127 7.21 4.57 18.45
C ARG A 127 6.36 3.34 18.78
N ALA A 128 5.35 3.04 17.97
CA ALA A 128 4.59 1.79 18.04
C ALA A 128 5.37 0.57 17.54
N GLY A 129 6.60 0.76 17.01
CA GLY A 129 7.44 -0.31 16.48
C GLY A 129 7.25 -0.55 14.98
N GLY A 130 6.47 0.26 14.27
CA GLY A 130 6.10 0.05 12.87
C GLY A 130 4.87 -0.85 12.70
N ILE A 131 4.26 -0.79 11.52
CA ILE A 131 2.98 -1.47 11.23
C ILE A 131 3.21 -2.97 10.97
N ASP A 132 2.49 -3.84 11.68
CA ASP A 132 2.56 -5.30 11.49
C ASP A 132 1.81 -5.74 10.25
N LEU A 133 0.63 -5.18 10.03
CA LEU A 133 -0.20 -5.47 8.87
C LEU A 133 -0.89 -4.21 8.41
N PHE A 134 -0.74 -3.87 7.14
CA PHE A 134 -1.43 -2.75 6.52
C PHE A 134 -2.52 -3.27 5.59
N LEU A 135 -3.78 -3.09 5.96
CA LEU A 135 -4.90 -3.32 5.05
C LEU A 135 -5.08 -2.09 4.16
N ALA A 136 -5.14 -2.30 2.85
CA ALA A 136 -5.23 -1.28 1.83
C ALA A 136 -6.41 -1.54 0.89
N GLY A 137 -6.92 -0.46 0.30
CA GLY A 137 -7.75 -0.51 -0.89
C GLY A 137 -7.00 0.06 -2.09
N ILE A 138 -7.68 0.10 -3.24
CA ILE A 138 -7.17 0.73 -4.47
C ILE A 138 -8.22 1.66 -5.07
N GLY A 139 -7.78 2.79 -5.61
CA GLY A 139 -8.57 3.64 -6.50
C GLY A 139 -8.81 3.03 -7.88
N GLU A 140 -9.74 3.59 -8.66
CA GLU A 140 -9.95 3.18 -10.08
C GLU A 140 -8.76 3.57 -10.98
N ASP A 141 -7.98 4.57 -10.55
CA ASP A 141 -6.73 5.04 -11.13
C ASP A 141 -5.47 4.35 -10.56
N GLY A 142 -5.63 3.35 -9.68
CA GLY A 142 -4.52 2.64 -9.04
C GLY A 142 -3.91 3.29 -7.81
N HIS A 143 -4.51 4.36 -7.27
CA HIS A 143 -3.97 4.98 -6.05
C HIS A 143 -4.09 4.08 -4.82
N ILE A 144 -3.11 4.18 -3.93
CA ILE A 144 -3.21 3.70 -2.54
C ILE A 144 -3.30 4.89 -1.59
N ALA A 145 -4.26 4.88 -0.65
CA ALA A 145 -4.63 6.07 0.13
C ALA A 145 -4.90 7.26 -0.83
N PHE A 146 -4.54 8.49 -0.48
CA PHE A 146 -4.53 9.61 -1.44
C PHE A 146 -3.20 9.73 -2.21
N ASN A 147 -2.44 8.65 -2.41
CA ASN A 147 -1.25 8.69 -3.29
C ASN A 147 -1.67 8.56 -4.75
N GLU A 148 -2.23 9.65 -5.25
CA GLU A 148 -2.73 9.79 -6.62
C GLU A 148 -1.64 9.62 -7.69
N PRO A 149 -2.00 9.33 -8.95
CA PRO A 149 -1.07 9.22 -10.06
C PRO A 149 -0.07 10.38 -10.12
N GLY A 150 1.21 10.04 -10.25
CA GLY A 150 2.34 10.98 -10.21
C GLY A 150 2.96 11.14 -8.82
N SER A 151 2.36 10.58 -7.76
CA SER A 151 2.95 10.60 -6.41
C SER A 151 4.26 9.81 -6.37
N SER A 152 5.28 10.37 -5.70
CA SER A 152 6.56 9.66 -5.49
C SER A 152 6.33 8.31 -4.81
N LEU A 153 6.94 7.25 -5.34
CA LEU A 153 6.90 5.92 -4.72
C LEU A 153 7.69 5.85 -3.40
N ALA A 154 8.58 6.83 -3.16
CA ALA A 154 9.30 7.00 -1.90
C ALA A 154 8.62 8.03 -0.96
N SER A 155 7.37 8.43 -1.24
CA SER A 155 6.68 9.47 -0.48
C SER A 155 6.42 9.08 0.97
N ARG A 156 6.44 10.08 1.85
CA ARG A 156 6.03 10.02 3.26
C ARG A 156 4.65 10.65 3.47
N THR A 157 4.17 10.55 4.70
CA THR A 157 2.95 11.22 5.16
C THR A 157 3.02 12.72 4.87
N ARG A 158 2.00 13.26 4.20
CA ARG A 158 2.00 14.65 3.70
C ARG A 158 0.60 15.19 3.44
N VAL A 159 0.53 16.49 3.23
CA VAL A 159 -0.61 17.16 2.58
C VAL A 159 -0.66 16.78 1.10
N LYS A 160 -1.84 16.43 0.60
CA LYS A 160 -2.08 16.15 -0.81
C LYS A 160 -3.33 16.87 -1.30
N THR A 161 -3.19 17.59 -2.41
CA THR A 161 -4.32 18.10 -3.19
C THR A 161 -4.94 16.95 -3.96
N LEU A 162 -6.26 16.82 -3.89
CA LEU A 162 -7.01 15.79 -4.59
C LEU A 162 -7.16 16.14 -6.08
N ALA A 163 -6.96 15.16 -6.94
CA ALA A 163 -7.25 15.19 -8.36
C ALA A 163 -8.75 15.32 -8.60
N TYR A 164 -9.09 15.87 -9.76
CA TYR A 164 -10.48 16.09 -10.14
C TYR A 164 -11.31 14.80 -10.17
N ASP A 165 -10.73 13.70 -10.64
CA ASP A 165 -11.40 12.40 -10.68
C ASP A 165 -11.73 11.87 -9.27
N THR A 166 -10.84 12.09 -8.30
CA THR A 166 -11.07 11.77 -6.88
C THR A 166 -12.22 12.61 -6.30
N ILE A 167 -12.23 13.91 -6.61
CA ILE A 167 -13.31 14.82 -6.21
C ILE A 167 -14.65 14.35 -6.80
N LEU A 168 -14.67 14.01 -8.09
CA LEU A 168 -15.85 13.49 -8.78
C LEU A 168 -16.34 12.18 -8.16
N ALA A 169 -15.44 11.22 -7.95
CA ALA A 169 -15.78 9.93 -7.35
C ALA A 169 -16.32 10.06 -5.91
N ASN A 170 -15.80 11.00 -5.13
CA ASN A 170 -16.18 11.21 -3.74
C ASN A 170 -17.42 12.11 -3.60
N SER A 171 -17.78 12.89 -4.61
CA SER A 171 -18.97 13.75 -4.61
C SER A 171 -20.27 13.02 -4.25
N ARG A 172 -20.37 11.72 -4.58
CA ARG A 172 -21.50 10.86 -4.20
C ARG A 172 -21.77 10.82 -2.69
N PHE A 173 -20.75 11.04 -1.87
CA PHE A 173 -20.85 11.10 -0.41
C PHE A 173 -21.28 12.50 0.08
N PHE A 174 -21.06 13.54 -0.73
CA PHE A 174 -21.37 14.93 -0.42
C PHE A 174 -22.63 15.44 -1.17
N GLY A 175 -23.58 14.54 -1.45
CA GLY A 175 -24.83 14.87 -2.13
C GLY A 175 -24.68 15.19 -3.62
N ASN A 176 -23.65 14.63 -4.27
CA ASN A 176 -23.25 14.90 -5.66
C ASN A 176 -22.87 16.37 -5.92
N ASP A 177 -22.43 17.07 -4.88
CA ASP A 177 -22.01 18.47 -4.92
C ASP A 177 -20.49 18.56 -4.80
N LEU A 178 -19.82 18.91 -5.91
CA LEU A 178 -18.36 18.97 -6.00
C LEU A 178 -17.76 20.03 -5.07
N ASP A 179 -18.48 21.11 -4.80
CA ASP A 179 -17.98 22.22 -3.98
C ASP A 179 -17.93 21.86 -2.49
N LYS A 180 -18.69 20.85 -2.07
CA LYS A 180 -18.69 20.32 -0.70
C LYS A 180 -17.59 19.29 -0.44
N VAL A 181 -16.96 18.77 -1.48
CA VAL A 181 -15.87 17.80 -1.34
C VAL A 181 -14.60 18.54 -0.91
N PRO A 182 -13.94 18.14 0.19
CA PRO A 182 -12.65 18.72 0.56
C PRO A 182 -11.63 18.55 -0.56
N LYS A 183 -10.90 19.61 -0.88
CA LYS A 183 -9.96 19.63 -2.03
C LYS A 183 -8.56 19.12 -1.67
N MET A 184 -8.29 18.93 -0.39
CA MET A 184 -7.01 18.46 0.13
C MET A 184 -7.24 17.45 1.25
N ALA A 185 -6.26 16.58 1.46
CA ALA A 185 -6.23 15.60 2.53
C ALA A 185 -4.83 15.49 3.13
N LEU A 186 -4.75 15.00 4.36
CA LEU A 186 -3.54 14.39 4.89
C LEU A 186 -3.56 12.91 4.51
N THR A 187 -2.43 12.37 4.09
CA THR A 187 -2.34 10.96 3.70
C THR A 187 -0.97 10.39 4.02
N VAL A 188 -0.93 9.13 4.45
CA VAL A 188 0.31 8.36 4.52
C VAL A 188 0.92 8.23 3.13
N GLY A 189 2.24 8.28 3.04
CA GLY A 189 2.94 8.12 1.77
C GLY A 189 3.06 6.66 1.33
N VAL A 190 3.41 6.44 0.07
CA VAL A 190 3.63 5.09 -0.50
C VAL A 190 4.69 4.33 0.31
N GLN A 191 5.82 4.97 0.63
CA GLN A 191 6.88 4.34 1.42
C GLN A 191 6.42 4.01 2.85
N THR A 192 5.52 4.82 3.41
CA THR A 192 4.94 4.58 4.74
C THR A 192 4.16 3.27 4.78
N VAL A 193 3.41 2.97 3.71
CA VAL A 193 2.72 1.69 3.56
C VAL A 193 3.70 0.54 3.33
N LEU A 194 4.69 0.73 2.45
CA LEU A 194 5.69 -0.29 2.13
C LEU A 194 6.65 -0.61 3.29
N GLU A 195 6.67 0.21 4.35
CA GLU A 195 7.41 -0.06 5.59
C GLU A 195 6.66 -0.97 6.56
N ALA A 196 5.39 -1.28 6.29
CA ALA A 196 4.70 -2.32 7.04
C ALA A 196 5.39 -3.68 6.85
N ARG A 197 5.26 -4.56 7.83
CA ARG A 197 5.79 -5.93 7.72
C ARG A 197 5.03 -6.74 6.68
N GLU A 198 3.75 -6.45 6.55
CA GLU A 198 2.81 -7.08 5.64
C GLU A 198 1.84 -6.05 5.07
N VAL A 199 1.53 -6.18 3.78
CA VAL A 199 0.53 -5.33 3.12
C VAL A 199 -0.49 -6.21 2.40
N ILE A 200 -1.77 -6.01 2.70
CA ILE A 200 -2.89 -6.69 2.08
C ILE A 200 -3.74 -5.66 1.37
N ALA A 201 -3.95 -5.80 0.07
CA ALA A 201 -4.88 -4.97 -0.68
C ALA A 201 -6.16 -5.74 -1.00
N ILE A 202 -7.33 -5.20 -0.64
CA ILE A 202 -8.63 -5.72 -1.06
C ILE A 202 -9.15 -4.94 -2.28
N ILE A 203 -9.43 -5.65 -3.37
CA ILE A 203 -9.78 -5.06 -4.67
C ILE A 203 -11.04 -5.72 -5.20
N LEU A 204 -12.15 -4.97 -5.23
CA LEU A 204 -13.47 -5.53 -5.52
C LEU A 204 -14.15 -4.79 -6.69
N GLY A 205 -14.78 -5.55 -7.57
CA GLY A 205 -15.64 -5.10 -8.65
C GLY A 205 -14.93 -4.70 -9.94
N ALA A 206 -15.68 -4.77 -11.04
CA ALA A 206 -15.20 -4.56 -12.40
C ALA A 206 -14.51 -3.20 -12.64
N ARG A 207 -14.94 -2.14 -11.94
CA ARG A 207 -14.33 -0.80 -12.07
C ARG A 207 -12.87 -0.75 -11.63
N LYS A 208 -12.40 -1.76 -10.88
CA LYS A 208 -11.00 -1.87 -10.43
C LYS A 208 -10.14 -2.77 -11.31
N ALA A 209 -10.71 -3.39 -12.35
CA ALA A 209 -10.02 -4.39 -13.14
C ALA A 209 -8.80 -3.83 -13.88
N LEU A 210 -8.93 -2.64 -14.48
CA LEU A 210 -7.80 -1.98 -15.13
C LEU A 210 -6.69 -1.67 -14.12
N ALA A 211 -7.03 -1.12 -12.96
CA ALA A 211 -6.07 -0.81 -11.92
C ALA A 211 -5.34 -2.06 -11.42
N LEU A 212 -6.05 -3.18 -11.22
CA LEU A 212 -5.45 -4.46 -10.86
C LEU A 212 -4.46 -4.93 -11.94
N GLN A 213 -4.85 -4.93 -13.21
CA GLN A 213 -3.97 -5.30 -14.32
C GLN A 213 -2.68 -4.48 -14.33
N LYS A 214 -2.81 -3.15 -14.22
CA LYS A 214 -1.65 -2.25 -14.21
C LYS A 214 -0.73 -2.49 -13.03
N CYS A 215 -1.27 -2.89 -11.88
CA CYS A 215 -0.47 -3.14 -10.69
C CYS A 215 0.23 -4.50 -10.66
N ILE A 216 -0.27 -5.51 -11.39
CA ILE A 216 0.29 -6.86 -11.34
C ILE A 216 1.00 -7.31 -12.63
N GLU A 217 0.52 -6.89 -13.81
CA GLU A 217 1.06 -7.35 -15.10
C GLU A 217 2.04 -6.35 -15.73
N GLN A 218 1.95 -5.08 -15.33
CA GLN A 218 2.84 -4.02 -15.82
C GLN A 218 3.96 -3.72 -14.84
N GLY A 219 4.95 -2.94 -15.29
CA GLY A 219 6.06 -2.53 -14.43
C GLY A 219 5.66 -1.53 -13.35
N VAL A 220 6.49 -1.43 -12.31
CA VAL A 220 6.38 -0.44 -11.24
C VAL A 220 6.34 0.97 -11.84
N ASN A 221 5.29 1.73 -11.53
CA ASN A 221 5.04 3.04 -12.12
C ASN A 221 4.29 3.96 -11.14
N HIS A 222 4.75 5.19 -10.99
CA HIS A 222 4.11 6.20 -10.13
C HIS A 222 2.72 6.67 -10.61
N MET A 223 2.33 6.35 -11.85
CA MET A 223 0.97 6.56 -12.34
C MET A 223 -0.02 5.52 -11.81
N TRP A 224 0.46 4.39 -11.29
CA TRP A 224 -0.33 3.33 -10.68
C TRP A 224 0.33 2.98 -9.34
N THR A 225 0.16 3.82 -8.32
CA THR A 225 1.02 3.79 -7.13
C THR A 225 0.96 2.47 -6.36
N LEU A 226 -0.14 1.72 -6.43
CA LEU A 226 -0.21 0.37 -5.87
C LEU A 226 0.72 -0.64 -6.57
N SER A 227 1.19 -0.39 -7.81
CA SER A 227 2.22 -1.21 -8.47
C SER A 227 3.53 -1.30 -7.65
N SER A 228 3.76 -0.35 -6.75
CA SER A 228 4.87 -0.39 -5.80
C SER A 228 4.85 -1.59 -4.85
N LEU A 229 3.70 -2.27 -4.68
CA LEU A 229 3.63 -3.54 -3.95
C LEU A 229 4.50 -4.63 -4.55
N GLN A 230 4.86 -4.55 -5.83
CA GLN A 230 5.83 -5.48 -6.44
C GLN A 230 7.21 -5.43 -5.77
N LEU A 231 7.54 -4.32 -5.10
CA LEU A 231 8.79 -4.13 -4.36
C LEU A 231 8.70 -4.59 -2.90
N HIS A 232 7.50 -4.86 -2.39
CA HIS A 232 7.29 -5.26 -1.02
C HIS A 232 7.68 -6.74 -0.82
N PRO A 233 8.31 -7.14 0.31
CA PRO A 233 8.69 -8.53 0.55
C PRO A 233 7.48 -9.45 0.80
N HIS A 234 6.41 -8.91 1.40
CA HIS A 234 5.22 -9.68 1.78
C HIS A 234 3.89 -9.02 1.37
N PRO A 235 3.63 -8.86 0.05
CA PRO A 235 2.37 -8.30 -0.44
C PRO A 235 1.37 -9.41 -0.75
N MET A 236 0.12 -9.17 -0.37
CA MET A 236 -1.04 -9.96 -0.74
C MET A 236 -2.09 -9.06 -1.38
N ILE A 237 -2.67 -9.52 -2.48
CA ILE A 237 -3.86 -8.92 -3.07
C ILE A 237 -4.99 -9.93 -2.95
N VAL A 238 -6.15 -9.50 -2.48
CA VAL A 238 -7.37 -10.30 -2.43
C VAL A 238 -8.42 -9.61 -3.27
N CYS A 239 -8.99 -10.32 -4.23
CA CYS A 239 -9.97 -9.77 -5.15
C CYS A 239 -11.13 -10.72 -5.45
N ASP A 240 -12.23 -10.16 -5.93
CA ASP A 240 -13.32 -10.93 -6.54
C ASP A 240 -13.01 -11.22 -8.03
N GLU A 241 -13.80 -12.09 -8.65
CA GLU A 241 -13.65 -12.43 -10.08
C GLU A 241 -13.83 -11.19 -10.97
N ASP A 242 -14.78 -10.31 -10.66
CA ASP A 242 -15.05 -9.10 -11.43
C ASP A 242 -13.84 -8.15 -11.51
N ALA A 243 -13.03 -8.06 -10.45
CA ALA A 243 -11.80 -7.28 -10.49
C ALA A 243 -10.72 -7.90 -11.41
N THR A 244 -10.90 -9.13 -11.91
CA THR A 244 -9.91 -9.80 -12.78
C THR A 244 -10.18 -9.65 -14.27
N LEU A 245 -11.24 -8.96 -14.68
CA LEU A 245 -11.70 -8.89 -16.08
C LEU A 245 -10.65 -8.41 -17.10
N GLU A 246 -9.71 -7.56 -16.67
CA GLU A 246 -8.62 -7.03 -17.51
C GLU A 246 -7.32 -7.84 -17.41
N LEU A 247 -7.27 -8.87 -16.57
CA LEU A 247 -6.12 -9.75 -16.44
C LEU A 247 -6.05 -10.77 -17.58
N GLN A 248 -4.84 -11.17 -17.93
CA GLN A 248 -4.68 -12.31 -18.82
C GLN A 248 -5.16 -13.58 -18.13
N VAL A 249 -5.86 -14.43 -18.90
CA VAL A 249 -6.31 -15.75 -18.45
C VAL A 249 -5.16 -16.57 -17.85
N LYS A 250 -3.95 -16.45 -18.42
CA LYS A 250 -2.76 -17.13 -17.91
C LYS A 250 -2.36 -16.64 -16.53
N THR A 251 -2.47 -15.34 -16.25
CA THR A 251 -2.19 -14.73 -14.94
C THR A 251 -3.14 -15.27 -13.87
N VAL A 252 -4.45 -15.27 -14.15
CA VAL A 252 -5.48 -15.81 -13.26
C VAL A 252 -5.21 -17.30 -12.96
N LYS A 253 -4.98 -18.11 -14.00
CA LYS A 253 -4.68 -19.54 -13.85
C LYS A 253 -3.38 -19.79 -13.07
N TYR A 254 -2.36 -18.97 -13.28
CA TYR A 254 -1.08 -19.07 -12.58
C TYR A 254 -1.26 -18.90 -11.06
N PHE A 255 -1.91 -17.83 -10.62
CA PHE A 255 -2.12 -17.58 -9.20
C PHE A 255 -3.08 -18.58 -8.55
N LYS A 256 -4.17 -18.98 -9.22
CA LYS A 256 -5.05 -20.06 -8.75
C LYS A 256 -4.31 -21.39 -8.60
N SER A 257 -3.39 -21.70 -9.53
CA SER A 257 -2.57 -22.91 -9.46
C SER A 257 -1.58 -22.86 -8.29
N ILE A 258 -0.94 -21.72 -8.04
CA ILE A 258 0.00 -21.57 -6.91
C ILE A 258 -0.70 -21.80 -5.58
N GLU A 259 -1.86 -21.15 -5.37
CA GLU A 259 -2.60 -21.30 -4.11
C GLU A 259 -3.12 -22.73 -3.93
N THR A 260 -3.60 -23.39 -4.99
CA THR A 260 -3.99 -24.81 -4.94
C THR A 260 -2.82 -25.70 -4.51
N VAL A 261 -1.64 -25.52 -5.09
CA VAL A 261 -0.44 -26.30 -4.74
C VAL A 261 -0.02 -26.02 -3.31
N ALA A 262 0.03 -24.75 -2.89
CA ALA A 262 0.37 -24.35 -1.54
C ALA A 262 -0.55 -25.03 -0.50
N LEU A 263 -1.87 -24.94 -0.70
CA LEU A 263 -2.87 -25.57 0.16
C LEU A 263 -2.73 -27.10 0.20
N SER A 264 -2.43 -27.76 -0.94
CA SER A 264 -2.23 -29.21 -0.98
C SER A 264 -1.05 -29.70 -0.16
N GLN A 265 -0.06 -28.84 0.06
CA GLN A 265 1.13 -29.13 0.87
C GLN A 265 0.94 -28.71 2.34
N GLY A 266 -0.23 -28.17 2.71
CA GLY A 266 -0.43 -27.52 4.00
C GLY A 266 0.48 -26.29 4.19
N PHE A 267 0.99 -25.72 3.08
CA PHE A 267 1.83 -24.55 3.11
C PHE A 267 0.96 -23.31 3.02
N GLU A 268 0.89 -22.56 4.12
CA GLU A 268 0.48 -21.18 4.10
C GLU A 268 1.75 -20.32 4.00
N GLN A 269 1.72 -19.24 3.21
CA GLN A 269 2.82 -18.28 3.21
C GLN A 269 2.83 -17.55 4.56
N ILE A 270 3.49 -18.17 5.52
CA ILE A 270 3.62 -17.72 6.89
C ILE A 270 4.87 -16.85 6.95
N LEU A 271 4.71 -15.60 7.42
CA LEU A 271 5.85 -14.72 7.69
C LEU A 271 6.84 -15.42 8.65
N PRO A 272 8.16 -15.16 8.56
CA PRO A 272 9.12 -15.59 9.58
C PRO A 272 8.64 -15.18 10.99
N SER A 273 8.88 -16.02 12.01
CA SER A 273 8.39 -15.75 13.38
C SER A 273 8.82 -14.37 13.89
N SER A 274 10.07 -13.97 13.63
CA SER A 274 10.60 -12.64 14.00
C SER A 274 9.86 -11.47 13.36
N ILE A 275 9.26 -11.67 12.17
CA ILE A 275 8.42 -10.67 11.51
C ILE A 275 6.99 -10.77 12.06
N ARG A 276 6.51 -11.99 12.34
CA ARG A 276 5.17 -12.23 12.88
C ARG A 276 4.94 -11.70 14.27
N THR A 277 5.97 -11.68 15.12
CA THR A 277 5.89 -11.23 16.50
C THR A 277 6.33 -9.80 16.66
N GLY A 278 6.81 -9.13 15.60
CA GLY A 278 7.51 -7.86 15.73
C GLY A 278 8.88 -7.99 16.46
N PRO A 279 9.71 -6.94 16.43
CA PRO A 279 10.92 -6.89 17.22
C PRO A 279 10.55 -6.83 18.71
N GLU A 280 11.11 -7.72 19.54
CA GLU A 280 11.00 -7.61 21.00
C GLU A 280 11.36 -6.17 21.41
N ALA A 281 10.45 -5.51 22.13
CA ALA A 281 10.78 -4.26 22.81
C ALA A 281 12.04 -4.53 23.62
N LYS A 282 13.16 -3.89 23.25
CA LYS A 282 14.51 -4.15 23.80
C LYS A 282 14.40 -4.58 25.25
N ALA A 283 14.78 -5.83 25.52
CA ALA A 283 14.78 -6.41 26.85
C ALA A 283 15.35 -5.39 27.85
N VAL A 284 14.48 -4.82 28.68
CA VAL A 284 14.91 -4.30 29.98
C VAL A 284 15.45 -5.52 30.69
N LYS A 285 16.78 -5.57 30.87
CA LYS A 285 17.47 -6.72 31.46
C LYS A 285 16.70 -7.20 32.69
N PRO A 286 16.23 -8.46 32.72
CA PRO A 286 15.70 -9.02 33.95
C PRO A 286 16.86 -9.11 34.93
N THR A 287 16.80 -8.32 36.00
CA THR A 287 17.60 -8.58 37.18
C THR A 287 17.20 -9.94 37.75
N VAL A 288 18.21 -10.80 37.90
CA VAL A 288 18.22 -12.13 38.55
C VAL A 288 17.72 -13.29 37.69
N ALA A 289 18.66 -13.91 36.97
CA ALA A 289 18.50 -15.26 36.43
C ALA A 289 18.67 -16.30 37.55
N ARG A 290 17.72 -17.23 37.66
CA ARG A 290 17.87 -18.49 38.42
C ARG A 290 18.48 -19.54 37.46
N PRO A 291 19.47 -20.35 37.88
CA PRO A 291 20.14 -21.26 36.97
C PRO A 291 19.24 -22.45 36.62
N VAL A 292 19.15 -22.77 35.32
CA VAL A 292 18.56 -24.01 34.80
C VAL A 292 19.65 -25.11 34.85
N PRO A 293 19.35 -26.35 35.24
CA PRO A 293 20.36 -27.41 35.33
C PRO A 293 20.87 -27.81 33.94
N THR A 294 22.19 -27.90 33.80
CA THR A 294 22.85 -28.42 32.60
C THR A 294 22.94 -29.94 32.68
N THR A 295 22.40 -30.65 31.69
CA THR A 295 22.60 -32.10 31.55
C THR A 295 24.01 -32.36 31.02
N VAL A 296 24.81 -33.12 31.76
CA VAL A 296 26.14 -33.57 31.35
C VAL A 296 25.97 -34.77 30.42
N VAL A 297 26.43 -34.65 29.17
CA VAL A 297 26.63 -35.79 28.28
C VAL A 297 28.06 -36.27 28.45
N ILE A 298 28.21 -37.54 28.82
CA ILE A 298 29.50 -38.22 29.02
C ILE A 298 29.99 -38.69 27.64
N ASP A 299 31.21 -38.29 27.27
CA ASP A 299 31.86 -38.63 26.00
C ASP A 299 32.71 -39.89 26.18
N GLU A 300 32.31 -41.00 25.54
CA GLU A 300 33.17 -42.17 25.36
C GLU A 300 33.39 -42.43 23.86
N GLY A 301 34.64 -42.24 23.42
CA GLY A 301 35.29 -43.05 22.39
C GLY A 301 34.93 -42.79 20.92
N SER A 302 35.76 -41.99 20.24
CA SER A 302 35.91 -42.02 18.77
C SER A 302 36.53 -43.36 18.30
N PRO A 303 36.29 -43.84 17.05
CA PRO A 303 36.91 -43.20 15.88
C PRO A 303 36.09 -43.20 14.56
N THR A 304 36.56 -42.37 13.63
CA THR A 304 36.29 -42.31 12.18
C THR A 304 35.17 -41.37 11.70
N SER A 305 35.59 -40.19 11.22
CA SER A 305 34.79 -39.20 10.50
C SER A 305 34.89 -39.39 8.98
N PRO A 306 33.80 -39.55 8.22
CA PRO A 306 33.78 -39.20 6.81
C PRO A 306 33.49 -37.70 6.66
N GLN A 307 34.37 -36.98 5.97
CA GLN A 307 34.19 -35.56 5.65
C GLN A 307 32.93 -35.34 4.81
N SER A 308 32.03 -34.48 5.28
CA SER A 308 30.92 -33.96 4.46
C SER A 308 31.43 -32.89 3.49
N PRO A 309 31.06 -32.90 2.20
CA PRO A 309 31.53 -31.90 1.25
C PRO A 309 30.95 -30.52 1.57
N THR A 310 31.82 -29.53 1.66
CA THR A 310 31.47 -28.12 1.81
C THR A 310 30.72 -27.64 0.56
N ILE A 311 29.44 -27.32 0.71
CA ILE A 311 28.70 -26.57 -0.32
C ILE A 311 29.18 -25.12 -0.25
N LEU A 312 30.06 -24.75 -1.17
CA LEU A 312 30.43 -23.36 -1.42
C LEU A 312 29.19 -22.60 -1.93
N SER A 313 28.70 -21.67 -1.11
CA SER A 313 27.68 -20.71 -1.53
C SER A 313 28.25 -19.84 -2.66
N PRO A 314 27.56 -19.65 -3.80
CA PRO A 314 28.02 -18.73 -4.82
C PRO A 314 28.00 -17.29 -4.28
N GLN A 315 29.14 -16.60 -4.38
CA GLN A 315 29.25 -15.18 -4.08
C GLN A 315 28.44 -14.38 -5.11
N PRO A 316 27.56 -13.44 -4.71
CA PRO A 316 26.87 -12.59 -5.66
C PRO A 316 27.86 -11.59 -6.28
N THR A 317 28.20 -11.80 -7.55
CA THR A 317 28.84 -10.81 -8.41
C THR A 317 27.81 -9.80 -8.91
N THR A 318 27.42 -8.86 -8.06
CA THR A 318 26.65 -7.68 -8.48
C THR A 318 27.13 -6.40 -7.78
N SER A 319 27.74 -5.55 -8.59
CA SER A 319 27.87 -4.09 -8.50
C SER A 319 28.47 -3.47 -7.24
N ARG A 320 29.79 -3.32 -7.28
CA ARG A 320 30.63 -2.45 -6.42
C ARG A 320 30.42 -0.94 -6.66
N LEU A 321 29.33 -0.53 -7.31
CA LEU A 321 29.02 0.88 -7.67
C LEU A 321 27.95 1.55 -6.77
N LEU A 322 27.42 0.87 -5.76
CA LEU A 322 26.39 1.41 -4.86
C LEU A 322 26.83 1.55 -3.39
N ARG A 323 28.13 1.48 -3.09
CA ARG A 323 28.66 1.80 -1.77
C ARG A 323 29.52 3.08 -1.81
N ALA A 324 28.85 4.22 -1.96
CA ALA A 324 29.41 5.46 -1.44
C ALA A 324 29.02 5.53 0.04
N SER A 325 29.99 5.29 0.91
CA SER A 325 29.86 5.53 2.35
C SER A 325 30.34 6.95 2.61
N SER A 326 29.42 7.85 2.93
CA SER A 326 29.73 9.17 3.49
C SER A 326 28.58 9.58 4.42
N PRO A 327 28.86 10.05 5.64
CA PRO A 327 27.84 10.44 6.60
C PRO A 327 27.10 11.69 6.09
N ALA A 328 25.77 11.66 6.15
CA ALA A 328 24.91 12.80 5.83
C ALA A 328 25.05 13.88 6.90
N ASN A 329 26.04 14.75 6.75
CA ASN A 329 26.12 15.99 7.51
C ASN A 329 26.92 17.02 6.71
N GLU A 330 26.33 17.60 5.67
CA GLU A 330 26.72 18.88 5.07
C GLU A 330 25.69 19.24 3.98
N TYR A 331 24.98 20.35 4.16
CA TYR A 331 24.15 20.94 3.11
C TYR A 331 25.05 21.49 2.01
N PRO A 332 24.87 21.15 0.72
CA PRO A 332 25.66 21.79 -0.32
C PRO A 332 25.18 23.24 -0.51
N VAL A 333 26.07 24.17 -0.18
CA VAL A 333 25.97 25.58 -0.56
C VAL A 333 25.81 25.65 -2.08
N ARG A 334 24.77 26.35 -2.55
CA ARG A 334 24.58 26.63 -3.99
C ARG A 334 25.83 27.33 -4.54
N SER A 335 26.47 26.71 -5.53
CA SER A 335 27.49 27.40 -6.34
C SER A 335 26.82 28.53 -7.13
N VAL A 336 27.24 29.76 -6.87
CA VAL A 336 26.84 30.93 -7.66
C VAL A 336 27.75 30.98 -8.88
N SER A 337 27.21 30.77 -10.07
CA SER A 337 27.93 31.02 -11.32
C SER A 337 27.99 32.54 -11.55
N PRO A 338 29.14 33.10 -11.98
CA PRO A 338 29.25 34.53 -12.27
C PRO A 338 28.51 34.86 -13.57
N ASP A 339 27.96 36.08 -13.59
CA ASP A 339 27.11 36.64 -14.63
C ASP A 339 27.53 36.33 -16.07
N MET A 340 26.60 35.78 -16.85
CA MET A 340 26.48 36.03 -18.29
C MET A 340 25.01 36.01 -18.68
N GLU A 341 24.61 37.03 -19.44
CA GLU A 341 23.27 37.26 -19.99
C GLU A 341 22.66 35.98 -20.57
N LEU A 342 21.62 35.46 -19.90
CA LEU A 342 20.82 34.35 -20.40
C LEU A 342 19.88 34.87 -21.49
N ILE A 343 20.32 34.74 -22.74
CA ILE A 343 19.42 34.82 -23.90
C ILE A 343 18.47 33.62 -23.83
N ASN A 344 17.16 33.88 -23.77
CA ASN A 344 16.12 32.85 -23.79
C ASN A 344 16.11 32.16 -25.17
N ASP A 345 16.78 31.03 -25.28
CA ASP A 345 16.75 30.18 -26.48
C ASP A 345 15.64 29.13 -26.32
N ARG A 346 14.47 29.36 -26.91
CA ARG A 346 13.40 28.36 -26.98
C ARG A 346 13.60 27.52 -28.24
N MET A 347 13.44 26.20 -28.12
CA MET A 347 13.46 25.26 -29.26
C MET A 347 12.53 25.65 -30.42
N ALA A 348 11.46 26.43 -30.15
CA ALA A 348 10.54 26.96 -31.15
C ALA A 348 11.20 28.00 -32.09
N ASP A 349 12.19 28.75 -31.60
CA ASP A 349 12.88 29.81 -32.35
C ASP A 349 13.92 29.26 -33.34
N ARG A 350 14.20 27.95 -33.27
CA ARG A 350 15.14 27.22 -34.12
C ARG A 350 14.48 26.50 -35.30
N MET A 351 13.16 26.66 -35.46
CA MET A 351 12.39 26.06 -36.55
C MET A 351 12.25 27.09 -37.69
N PRO A 352 12.66 26.79 -38.93
CA PRO A 352 12.41 27.68 -40.05
C PRO A 352 10.91 27.77 -40.35
N GLU A 353 10.38 28.99 -40.50
CA GLU A 353 9.01 29.31 -40.93
C GLU A 353 8.60 28.50 -42.17
N PRO A 354 7.43 27.84 -42.19
CA PRO A 354 6.96 27.09 -43.35
C PRO A 354 6.41 28.05 -44.41
N GLY A 355 7.30 28.56 -45.26
CA GLY A 355 6.95 29.18 -46.53
C GLY A 355 6.47 28.14 -47.55
N LEU A 356 5.20 28.25 -47.95
CA LEU A 356 4.57 27.65 -49.14
C LEU A 356 4.72 26.13 -49.35
N ALA A 357 3.76 25.35 -48.86
CA ALA A 357 3.03 24.33 -49.62
C ALA A 357 2.02 23.63 -48.71
N ALA A 358 0.75 24.03 -48.81
CA ALA A 358 -0.34 23.30 -48.19
C ALA A 358 -0.58 21.98 -48.98
N MET A 359 -0.13 20.84 -48.44
CA MET A 359 -0.70 19.53 -48.79
C MET A 359 -1.50 19.02 -47.59
N ARG A 360 -2.82 19.19 -47.66
CA ARG A 360 -3.77 18.49 -46.79
C ARG A 360 -3.69 16.98 -47.07
N LEU A 361 -3.31 16.20 -46.06
CA LEU A 361 -3.41 14.73 -46.06
C LEU A 361 -4.78 14.28 -45.54
N THR A 362 -5.87 14.77 -46.13
CA THR A 362 -7.21 14.15 -46.05
C THR A 362 -8.09 14.69 -47.19
N PRO A 363 -8.83 13.84 -47.92
CA PRO A 363 -9.76 14.31 -48.95
C PRO A 363 -11.02 14.93 -48.31
N ASN A 364 -11.50 16.03 -48.89
CA ASN A 364 -12.70 16.75 -48.46
C ASN A 364 -13.99 15.99 -48.90
N PRO A 365 -15.06 15.92 -48.08
CA PRO A 365 -16.28 15.16 -48.39
C PRO A 365 -17.05 15.65 -49.63
N GLU A 366 -16.81 16.88 -50.07
CA GLU A 366 -17.52 17.50 -51.22
C GLU A 366 -17.03 17.01 -52.58
N THR A 367 -15.89 16.30 -52.64
CA THR A 367 -15.33 15.76 -53.89
C THR A 367 -15.86 14.38 -54.27
N GLN A 368 -16.69 13.73 -53.44
CA GLN A 368 -17.28 12.42 -53.73
C GLN A 368 -18.61 12.49 -54.50
N MET A 369 -19.30 13.65 -54.56
CA MET A 369 -20.56 13.77 -55.31
C MET A 369 -20.39 14.05 -56.82
N ALA A 370 -19.18 14.31 -57.31
CA ALA A 370 -18.96 14.65 -58.73
C ALA A 370 -18.49 13.46 -59.60
N ARG A 371 -18.43 12.23 -59.07
CA ARG A 371 -17.98 11.03 -59.83
C ARG A 371 -19.07 9.99 -60.13
N GLN A 372 -20.34 10.34 -59.96
CA GLN A 372 -21.45 9.41 -60.24
C GLN A 372 -22.41 9.85 -61.35
N VAL A 373 -22.04 10.82 -62.18
CA VAL A 373 -22.86 11.19 -63.35
C VAL A 373 -21.97 11.35 -64.57
N GLY A 374 -22.05 10.38 -65.50
CA GLY A 374 -21.69 10.58 -66.90
C GLY A 374 -20.53 9.74 -67.42
N VAL A 375 -20.77 8.47 -67.71
CA VAL A 375 -20.38 7.87 -69.00
C VAL A 375 -21.51 6.92 -69.42
N HIS A 376 -22.14 7.27 -70.55
CA HIS A 376 -22.97 6.41 -71.38
C HIS A 376 -22.09 5.50 -72.23
#